data_AF-A0A7J7DVL4-F1
#
_entry.id   AF-A0A7J7DVL4-F1
#
_cell.length_a   1.000
_cell.length_b   1.000
_cell.length_c   1.000
_cell.angle_alpha   90.00
_cell.angle_beta   90.00
_cell.angle_gamma   90.00
#
_symmetry.space_group_name_H-M   'P 1'
#
loop_
_entity.id
_entity.type
_entity.pdbx_description
1 polymer ?
#
loop_
_entity_poly.entity_id
_entity_poly.type
_entity_poly.pdbx_seq_one_letter_code
_entity_poly.pdbx_strand_id
1 'polypeptide(L)'
;MQHLRDIHDIPHDDTHHIGNLLVHVFGEHVSEKFTLARQELDSKIQQLKIDEGILLSGCQADEFSHEYHTNDGSCVGAFSYAVQMVLQDDPSPLTNREVVTNARIKIRAEGYFDQHPCLYSNDENADAFFLHQ
;
A
#
# COMPACT_ATOMS: atom_id res chain seq x y z
N MET A 1 15.18 4.77 -18.24
CA MET A 1 15.37 3.64 -19.21
C MET A 1 16.83 3.20 -19.36
N GLN A 2 17.80 3.76 -18.61
CA GLN A 2 19.21 3.36 -18.75
C GLN A 2 19.53 2.05 -18.00
N HIS A 3 18.96 1.88 -16.80
CA HIS A 3 19.14 0.71 -15.92
C HIS A 3 18.70 -0.66 -16.49
N LEU A 4 17.81 -0.69 -17.48
CA LEU A 4 17.29 -1.95 -18.04
C LEU A 4 18.21 -2.57 -19.10
N ARG A 5 19.19 -1.82 -19.62
CA ARG A 5 20.12 -2.32 -20.65
C ARG A 5 21.11 -3.34 -20.08
N ASP A 6 21.43 -3.21 -18.79
CA ASP A 6 22.44 -4.02 -18.10
C ASP A 6 21.94 -5.42 -17.74
N ILE A 7 20.64 -5.71 -17.94
CA ILE A 7 20.04 -7.02 -17.64
C ILE A 7 20.52 -8.12 -18.61
N HIS A 8 20.87 -7.76 -19.85
CA HIS A 8 21.28 -8.73 -20.87
C HIS A 8 22.68 -9.33 -20.64
N ASP A 9 23.54 -8.66 -19.87
CA ASP A 9 24.92 -9.09 -19.62
C ASP A 9 25.06 -9.87 -18.29
N ILE A 10 23.96 -10.16 -17.61
CA ILE A 10 23.97 -10.89 -16.33
C ILE A 10 24.00 -12.39 -16.62
N PRO A 11 25.10 -13.10 -16.27
CA PRO A 11 25.19 -14.53 -16.52
C PRO A 11 24.08 -15.29 -15.80
N HIS A 12 23.46 -16.23 -16.50
CA HIS A 12 22.39 -17.09 -16.01
C HIS A 12 22.98 -18.18 -15.09
N ASP A 13 23.45 -17.78 -13.92
CA ASP A 13 23.83 -18.68 -12.83
C ASP A 13 22.72 -18.65 -11.76
N ASP A 14 22.29 -19.84 -11.32
CA ASP A 14 21.22 -20.11 -10.35
C ASP A 14 21.45 -19.49 -8.94
N THR A 15 22.56 -18.80 -8.72
CA THR A 15 22.98 -18.29 -7.40
C THR A 15 22.74 -16.80 -7.16
N HIS A 16 22.20 -16.05 -8.12
CA HIS A 16 21.86 -14.64 -7.89
C HIS A 16 20.51 -14.47 -7.19
N HIS A 17 20.56 -14.40 -5.85
CA HIS A 17 19.45 -13.93 -5.02
C HIS A 17 18.89 -12.61 -5.58
N ILE A 18 17.57 -12.51 -5.77
CA ILE A 18 16.88 -11.36 -6.38
C ILE A 18 17.33 -9.99 -5.83
N GLY A 19 17.71 -9.94 -4.55
CA GLY A 19 18.29 -8.73 -3.93
C GLY A 19 19.56 -8.23 -4.63
N ASN A 20 20.48 -9.11 -5.01
CA ASN A 20 21.73 -8.73 -5.69
C ASN A 20 21.45 -8.19 -7.10
N LEU A 21 20.48 -8.77 -7.79
CA LEU A 21 20.04 -8.29 -9.10
C LEU A 21 19.45 -6.88 -9.00
N LEU A 22 18.60 -6.64 -8.00
CA LEU A 22 18.02 -5.31 -7.77
C LEU A 22 19.10 -4.26 -7.47
N VAL A 23 20.11 -4.62 -6.66
CA VAL A 23 21.25 -3.72 -6.39
C VAL A 23 22.04 -3.43 -7.67
N HIS A 24 22.28 -4.42 -8.51
CA HIS A 24 23.00 -4.23 -9.78
C HIS A 24 22.26 -3.29 -10.73
N VAL A 25 20.95 -3.52 -10.93
CA VAL A 25 20.12 -2.74 -11.87
C VAL A 25 19.90 -1.30 -11.37
N PHE A 26 19.55 -1.13 -10.10
CA PHE A 26 19.13 0.16 -9.56
C PHE A 26 20.27 0.94 -8.86
N GLY A 27 21.41 0.31 -8.59
CA GLY A 27 22.55 0.95 -7.94
C GLY A 27 22.16 1.61 -6.61
N GLU A 28 22.51 2.89 -6.45
CA GLU A 28 22.19 3.68 -5.26
C GLU A 28 20.68 3.99 -5.09
N HIS A 29 19.86 3.74 -6.11
CA HIS A 29 18.41 3.94 -6.06
C HIS A 29 17.63 2.69 -5.62
N VAL A 30 18.32 1.60 -5.33
CA VAL A 30 17.68 0.39 -4.78
C VAL A 30 17.18 0.67 -3.36
N SER A 31 16.11 -0.02 -2.95
CA SER A 31 15.63 0.07 -1.56
C SER A 31 16.73 -0.29 -0.57
N GLU A 32 16.85 0.50 0.51
CA GLU A 32 17.80 0.26 1.60
C GLU A 32 17.71 -1.17 2.18
N LYS A 33 16.54 -1.82 2.07
CA LYS A 33 16.34 -3.23 2.46
C LYS A 33 17.35 -4.19 1.80
N PHE A 34 17.82 -3.85 0.60
CA PHE A 34 18.73 -4.69 -0.18
C PHE A 34 20.21 -4.28 -0.04
N THR A 35 20.50 -3.16 0.63
CA THR A 35 21.87 -2.67 0.83
C THR A 35 22.33 -2.71 2.28
N LEU A 36 21.41 -2.48 3.24
CA LEU A 36 21.73 -2.48 4.66
C LEU A 36 21.79 -3.90 5.23
N ALA A 37 22.64 -4.08 6.22
CA ALA A 37 22.61 -5.31 7.02
C ALA A 37 21.30 -5.37 7.81
N ARG A 38 20.77 -6.59 8.02
CA ARG A 38 19.52 -6.82 8.77
C ARG A 38 19.50 -6.08 10.13
N GLN A 39 20.63 -6.11 10.84
CA GLN A 39 20.77 -5.47 12.15
C GLN A 39 20.66 -3.94 12.10
N GLU A 40 21.16 -3.32 11.03
CA GLU A 40 21.06 -1.87 10.82
C GLU A 40 19.62 -1.48 10.49
N LEU A 41 18.94 -2.29 9.65
CA LEU A 41 17.54 -2.09 9.32
C LEU A 41 16.64 -2.24 10.56
N ASP A 42 16.85 -3.28 11.36
CA ASP A 42 16.10 -3.51 12.60
C ASP A 42 16.32 -2.36 13.59
N SER A 43 17.54 -1.83 13.69
CA SER A 43 17.85 -0.65 14.52
C SER A 43 17.13 0.60 14.04
N LYS A 44 17.03 0.83 12.72
CA LYS A 44 16.25 1.95 12.15
C LYS A 44 14.76 1.79 12.44
N ILE A 45 14.21 0.59 12.31
CA ILE A 45 12.79 0.33 12.59
C ILE A 45 12.49 0.56 14.08
N GLN A 46 13.37 0.14 14.98
CA GLN A 46 13.21 0.37 16.43
C GLN A 46 13.27 1.85 16.83
N GLN A 47 13.86 2.71 16.00
CA GLN A 47 13.87 4.16 16.21
C GLN A 47 12.55 4.83 15.82
N LEU A 48 11.69 4.15 15.04
CA LEU A 48 10.36 4.66 14.74
C LEU A 48 9.53 4.64 16.03
N LYS A 49 8.89 5.77 16.35
CA LYS A 49 7.96 5.79 17.46
C LYS A 49 6.73 4.99 17.09
N ILE A 50 6.30 4.16 18.03
CA ILE A 50 5.00 3.49 17.96
C ILE A 50 3.93 4.60 17.83
N ASP A 51 3.00 4.40 16.90
CA ASP A 51 1.80 5.22 16.67
C ASP A 51 1.96 6.61 16.03
N GLU A 52 3.08 6.92 15.36
CA GLU A 52 3.19 8.15 14.54
C GLU A 52 2.41 8.09 13.20
N GLY A 53 1.65 7.02 12.94
CA GLY A 53 0.88 6.91 11.72
C GLY A 53 -0.22 5.84 11.76
N ILE A 54 -1.03 5.86 10.70
CA ILE A 54 -2.04 4.84 10.42
C ILE A 54 -1.75 4.21 9.06
N LEU A 55 -2.16 2.95 8.88
CA LEU A 55 -2.10 2.27 7.59
C LEU A 55 -3.51 1.82 7.19
N LEU A 56 -3.92 2.25 6.00
CA LEU A 56 -5.11 1.76 5.32
C LEU A 56 -4.66 0.82 4.19
N SER A 57 -4.88 -0.48 4.32
CA SER A 57 -4.59 -1.44 3.24
C SER A 57 -5.81 -1.66 2.36
N GLY A 58 -5.58 -1.95 1.07
CA GLY A 58 -6.66 -2.21 0.11
C GLY A 58 -7.42 -3.51 0.32
N CYS A 59 -6.81 -4.50 0.98
CA CYS A 59 -7.39 -5.82 1.24
C CYS A 59 -6.73 -6.46 2.48
N GLN A 60 -7.22 -7.64 2.88
CA GLN A 60 -6.53 -8.50 3.84
C GLN A 60 -5.29 -9.15 3.22
N ALA A 61 -4.41 -9.70 4.06
CA ALA A 61 -3.12 -10.25 3.63
C ALA A 61 -3.24 -11.47 2.69
N ASP A 62 -4.38 -12.16 2.73
CA ASP A 62 -4.73 -13.34 1.93
C ASP A 62 -5.67 -13.03 0.75
N GLU A 63 -5.91 -11.75 0.47
CA GLU A 63 -6.80 -11.25 -0.57
C GLU A 63 -6.05 -10.47 -1.65
N PHE A 64 -6.75 -10.19 -2.75
CA PHE A 64 -6.25 -9.32 -3.81
C PHE A 64 -6.99 -7.98 -3.81
N SER A 65 -6.27 -6.90 -4.12
CA SER A 65 -6.91 -5.61 -4.40
C SER A 65 -7.35 -5.57 -5.85
N HIS A 66 -8.61 -5.20 -6.09
CA HIS A 66 -9.21 -5.14 -7.41
C HIS A 66 -9.07 -3.78 -8.08
N GLU A 67 -9.25 -3.82 -9.38
CA GLU A 67 -9.40 -2.70 -10.29
C GLU A 67 -10.90 -2.38 -10.49
N TYR A 68 -11.25 -1.10 -10.41
CA TYR A 68 -12.56 -0.55 -10.74
C TYR A 68 -12.56 0.06 -12.13
N HIS A 69 -13.44 -0.44 -12.99
CA HIS A 69 -13.64 0.06 -14.33
C HIS A 69 -14.76 1.10 -14.31
N THR A 70 -14.41 2.35 -14.61
CA THR A 70 -15.38 3.44 -14.71
C THR A 70 -16.12 3.40 -16.05
N ASN A 71 -17.26 4.07 -16.10
CA ASN A 71 -18.09 4.14 -17.32
C ASN A 71 -17.40 4.83 -18.50
N ASP A 72 -16.38 5.66 -18.24
CA ASP A 72 -15.58 6.34 -19.28
C ASP A 72 -14.44 5.47 -19.85
N GLY A 73 -14.33 4.22 -19.39
CA GLY A 73 -13.33 3.26 -19.83
C GLY A 73 -11.96 3.40 -19.16
N SER A 74 -11.83 4.27 -18.15
CA SER A 74 -10.65 4.31 -17.30
C SER A 74 -10.69 3.21 -16.23
N CYS A 75 -9.53 2.95 -15.63
CA CYS A 75 -9.37 1.96 -14.57
C CYS A 75 -8.65 2.59 -13.37
N VAL A 76 -9.22 2.42 -12.18
CA VAL A 76 -8.68 2.93 -10.92
C VAL A 76 -8.67 1.82 -9.88
N GLY A 77 -7.93 1.97 -8.78
CA GLY A 77 -7.99 1.00 -7.69
C GLY A 77 -9.36 1.03 -7.00
N ALA A 78 -9.99 -0.14 -6.80
CA ALA A 78 -11.33 -0.23 -6.22
C ALA A 78 -11.42 0.39 -4.82
N PHE A 79 -10.39 0.18 -3.98
CA PHE A 79 -10.34 0.80 -2.65
C PHE A 79 -10.17 2.31 -2.71
N SER A 80 -9.27 2.81 -3.56
CA SER A 80 -9.05 4.25 -3.72
C SER A 80 -10.27 4.96 -4.29
N TYR A 81 -11.02 4.31 -5.18
CA TYR A 81 -12.32 4.79 -5.67
C TYR A 81 -13.36 4.82 -4.54
N ALA A 82 -13.47 3.73 -3.77
CA ALA A 82 -14.42 3.64 -2.67
C ALA A 82 -14.19 4.71 -1.60
N VAL A 83 -12.93 4.98 -1.21
CA VAL A 83 -12.60 6.07 -0.28
C VAL A 83 -13.07 7.42 -0.83
N GLN A 84 -12.78 7.73 -2.09
CA GLN A 84 -13.22 8.99 -2.69
C GLN A 84 -14.74 9.13 -2.68
N MET A 85 -15.49 8.08 -3.04
CA MET A 85 -16.95 8.12 -3.02
C MET A 85 -17.50 8.33 -1.60
N VAL A 86 -16.94 7.64 -0.59
CA VAL A 86 -17.33 7.83 0.81
C VAL A 86 -17.13 9.26 1.28
N LEU A 87 -16.03 9.91 0.89
CA LEU A 87 -15.75 11.31 1.25
C LEU A 87 -16.61 12.31 0.48
N GLN A 88 -17.13 11.93 -0.69
CA GLN A 88 -18.03 12.79 -1.47
C GLN A 88 -19.49 12.67 -1.02
N ASP A 89 -19.89 11.49 -0.53
CA ASP A 89 -21.26 11.20 -0.11
C ASP A 89 -21.59 11.83 1.26
N ASP A 90 -20.60 12.05 2.14
CA ASP A 90 -20.78 12.67 3.46
C ASP A 90 -19.96 13.97 3.61
N PRO A 91 -20.60 15.15 3.75
CA PRO A 91 -19.91 16.41 3.98
C PRO A 91 -19.40 16.58 5.43
N SER A 92 -19.73 15.65 6.33
CA SER A 92 -19.31 15.68 7.73
C SER A 92 -17.94 15.00 7.90
N PRO A 93 -17.10 15.47 8.84
CA PRO A 93 -15.83 14.80 9.13
C PRO A 93 -16.04 13.35 9.57
N LEU A 94 -15.38 12.41 8.89
CA LEU A 94 -15.39 10.99 9.20
C LEU A 94 -14.14 10.59 9.99
N THR A 95 -14.29 9.66 10.92
CA THR A 95 -13.14 9.01 11.58
C THR A 95 -12.41 8.05 10.64
N ASN A 96 -11.15 7.72 10.95
CA ASN A 96 -10.37 6.73 10.19
C ASN A 96 -11.11 5.37 10.11
N ARG A 97 -11.74 4.96 11.21
CA ARG A 97 -12.56 3.74 11.28
C ARG A 97 -13.78 3.80 10.37
N GLU A 98 -14.50 4.92 10.36
CA GLU A 98 -15.68 5.12 9.53
C GLU A 98 -15.33 5.11 8.04
N VAL A 99 -14.24 5.77 7.64
CA VAL A 99 -13.77 5.75 6.24
C VAL A 99 -13.55 4.31 5.76
N VAL A 100 -12.83 3.49 6.52
CA VAL A 100 -12.57 2.09 6.12
C VAL A 100 -13.84 1.23 6.15
N THR A 101 -14.72 1.46 7.12
CA THR A 101 -15.98 0.71 7.26
C THR A 101 -16.93 1.02 6.09
N ASN A 102 -17.08 2.29 5.75
CA ASN A 102 -17.92 2.74 4.65
C ASN A 102 -17.31 2.33 3.29
N ALA A 103 -15.98 2.37 3.16
CA ALA A 103 -15.31 1.89 1.95
C ALA A 103 -15.54 0.39 1.71
N ARG A 104 -15.51 -0.45 2.76
CA ARG A 104 -15.89 -1.88 2.65
C ARG A 104 -17.32 -2.07 2.15
N ILE A 105 -18.26 -1.27 2.65
CA ILE A 105 -19.66 -1.31 2.20
C ILE A 105 -19.74 -0.95 0.72
N LYS A 106 -19.05 0.12 0.30
CA LYS A 106 -19.03 0.57 -1.10
C LYS A 106 -18.42 -0.47 -2.03
N ILE A 107 -17.26 -1.04 -1.69
CA ILE A 107 -16.59 -2.09 -2.48
C ILE A 107 -17.50 -3.30 -2.71
N ARG A 108 -18.21 -3.76 -1.66
CA ARG A 108 -19.19 -4.84 -1.79
C ARG A 108 -20.38 -4.47 -2.66
N ALA A 109 -20.85 -3.22 -2.60
CA ALA A 109 -21.95 -2.73 -3.44
C ALA A 109 -21.56 -2.69 -4.93
N GLU A 110 -20.29 -2.44 -5.25
CA GLU A 110 -19.75 -2.51 -6.61
C GLU A 110 -19.41 -3.95 -7.07
N GLY A 111 -19.66 -4.97 -6.23
CA GLY A 111 -19.55 -6.39 -6.58
C GLY A 111 -18.23 -7.08 -6.20
N TYR A 112 -17.31 -6.40 -5.52
CA TYR A 112 -16.03 -6.96 -5.08
C TYR A 112 -16.14 -7.56 -3.66
N PHE A 113 -16.78 -8.73 -3.56
CA PHE A 113 -17.10 -9.34 -2.27
C PHE A 113 -15.90 -9.94 -1.52
N ASP A 114 -14.81 -10.18 -2.23
CA ASP A 114 -13.58 -10.85 -1.79
C ASP A 114 -12.45 -9.86 -1.45
N GLN A 115 -12.75 -8.56 -1.38
CA GLN A 115 -11.80 -7.53 -0.99
C GLN A 115 -12.27 -6.78 0.26
N HIS A 116 -11.47 -6.83 1.32
CA HIS A 116 -11.75 -6.19 2.60
C HIS A 116 -10.61 -5.25 3.01
N PRO A 117 -10.71 -3.94 2.70
CA PRO A 117 -9.74 -2.95 3.17
C PRO A 117 -9.54 -3.00 4.68
N CYS A 118 -8.35 -2.71 5.20
CA CYS A 118 -8.08 -2.79 6.64
C CYS A 118 -7.49 -1.49 7.19
N LEU A 119 -7.81 -1.19 8.45
CA LEU A 119 -7.20 -0.13 9.23
C LEU A 119 -6.24 -0.74 10.24
N TYR A 120 -4.98 -0.30 10.21
CA TYR A 120 -3.98 -0.62 11.23
C TYR A 120 -3.57 0.69 11.91
N SER A 121 -3.95 0.83 13.17
CA SER A 121 -3.68 1.98 14.01
C SER A 121 -3.86 1.58 15.48
N ASN A 122 -3.47 2.45 16.40
CA ASN A 122 -4.00 2.38 17.76
C ASN A 122 -5.47 2.86 17.81
N ASP A 123 -6.11 2.71 18.97
CA ASP A 123 -7.52 3.06 19.16
C ASP A 123 -7.77 4.56 19.04
N GLU A 124 -6.89 5.39 19.62
CA GLU A 124 -6.99 6.86 19.56
C GLU A 124 -6.98 7.36 18.11
N ASN A 125 -6.08 6.83 17.29
CA ASN A 125 -6.01 7.15 15.87
C ASN A 125 -7.18 6.55 15.09
N ALA A 126 -7.72 5.40 15.49
CA ALA A 126 -8.88 4.83 14.79
C ALA A 126 -10.11 5.74 14.89
N ASP A 127 -10.27 6.41 16.04
CA ASP A 127 -11.39 7.29 16.34
C ASP A 127 -11.08 8.77 16.04
N ALA A 128 -9.85 9.08 15.60
CA ALA A 128 -9.49 10.41 15.09
C ALA A 128 -10.07 10.65 13.68
N PHE A 129 -10.32 11.93 13.35
CA PHE A 129 -10.81 12.33 12.03
C PHE A 129 -9.79 12.03 10.92
N PHE A 130 -10.28 11.55 9.78
CA PHE A 130 -9.49 11.25 8.61
C PHE A 130 -8.96 12.55 7.97
N LEU A 131 -7.64 12.68 7.90
CA LEU A 131 -6.90 13.73 7.17
C LEU A 131 -7.36 15.20 7.40
N HIS A 132 -7.70 15.58 8.64
CA HIS A 132 -8.09 16.96 8.99
C HIS A 132 -9.20 17.57 8.10
N GLN A 133 -10.26 16.79 7.87
CA GLN A 133 -11.51 17.26 7.23
C GLN A 133 -12.18 18.42 7.98
#